data_AF-A0A928CBI3-F1
#
_entry.id   AF-A0A928CBI3-F1
#
_cell.length_a   1.000
_cell.length_b   1.000
_cell.length_c   1.000
_cell.angle_alpha   90.00
_cell.angle_beta   90.00
_cell.angle_gamma   90.00
#
_symmetry.space_group_name_H-M   'P 1'
#
loop_
_entity.id
_entity.type
_entity.pdbx_description
1 polymer ?
#
loop_
_entity_poly.entity_id
_entity_poly.type
_entity_poly.pdbx_seq_one_letter_code
_entity_poly.pdbx_strand_id
1 'polypeptide(L)'
;MKNYFTIVLLLSIILVTSCSRLRKFDSVEATENERYNIVYNDGKCGIYDNNADSLVTLIKYDALKYSQCVIKDSIEITVWVCELDSLSGLVSIAGENNEMLEIIFP
;
A
#
# COMPACT_ATOMS: atom_id res chain seq x y z
N MET A 1 -44.15 -5.61 26.13
CA MET A 1 -43.74 -5.09 24.80
C MET A 1 -42.68 -3.97 24.92
N LYS A 2 -41.58 -4.16 25.68
CA LYS A 2 -40.50 -3.15 25.83
C LYS A 2 -39.10 -3.64 25.43
N ASN A 3 -38.90 -4.95 25.23
CA ASN A 3 -37.59 -5.53 24.90
C ASN A 3 -37.36 -5.79 23.40
N TYR A 4 -38.41 -5.93 22.60
CA TYR A 4 -38.26 -6.20 21.17
C TYR A 4 -37.68 -5.01 20.40
N PHE A 5 -38.09 -3.78 20.76
CA PHE A 5 -37.62 -2.57 20.09
C PHE A 5 -36.12 -2.37 20.30
N THR A 6 -35.62 -2.66 21.51
CA THR A 6 -34.20 -2.55 21.86
C THR A 6 -33.35 -3.60 21.17
N ILE A 7 -33.86 -4.84 21.04
CA ILE A 7 -33.15 -5.94 20.36
C ILE A 7 -33.06 -5.69 18.85
N VAL A 8 -34.14 -5.18 18.23
CA VAL A 8 -34.16 -4.82 16.81
C VAL A 8 -33.20 -3.66 16.52
N LEU A 9 -33.11 -2.67 17.41
CA LEU A 9 -32.15 -1.56 17.29
C LEU A 9 -30.69 -2.03 17.42
N LEU A 10 -30.40 -2.99 18.30
CA LEU A 10 -29.06 -3.57 18.45
C LEU A 10 -28.64 -4.38 17.21
N LEU A 11 -29.56 -5.14 16.62
CA LEU A 11 -29.31 -5.92 15.41
C LEU A 11 -29.05 -5.03 14.19
N SER A 12 -29.75 -3.90 14.05
CA SER A 12 -29.48 -2.95 12.97
C SER A 12 -28.13 -2.26 13.11
N ILE A 13 -27.68 -1.94 14.33
CA ILE A 13 -26.34 -1.38 14.57
C ILE A 13 -25.24 -2.37 14.16
N ILE A 14 -25.39 -3.66 14.47
CA ILE A 14 -24.40 -4.70 14.13
C ILE A 14 -24.37 -4.97 12.61
N LEU A 15 -25.51 -4.87 11.93
CA LEU A 15 -25.60 -5.03 10.47
C LEU A 15 -24.98 -3.85 9.70
N VAL A 16 -25.11 -2.62 10.20
CA VAL A 16 -24.53 -1.43 9.56
C VAL A 16 -23.01 -1.37 9.75
N THR A 17 -22.48 -1.83 10.89
CA THR A 17 -21.01 -1.90 11.11
C THR A 17 -20.34 -3.05 10.37
N SER A 18 -21.08 -4.12 10.03
CA SER A 18 -20.55 -5.25 9.25
C SER A 18 -20.45 -4.95 7.74
N CYS A 19 -21.07 -3.87 7.24
CA CYS A 19 -21.13 -3.56 5.81
C CYS A 19 -20.08 -2.53 5.36
N SER A 20 -19.24 -2.04 6.27
CA SER A 20 -17.99 -1.38 5.94
C SER A 20 -16.83 -2.29 6.35
N ARG A 21 -16.60 -3.38 5.60
CA ARG A 21 -15.21 -3.83 5.43
C ARG A 21 -14.49 -2.64 4.81
N LEU A 22 -13.86 -1.82 5.66
CA LEU A 22 -12.99 -0.73 5.27
C LEU A 22 -12.02 -1.31 4.23
N ARG A 23 -12.25 -0.98 2.96
CA ARG A 23 -11.25 -1.29 1.93
C ARG A 23 -10.01 -0.52 2.37
N LYS A 24 -8.95 -1.26 2.71
CA LYS A 24 -7.68 -0.69 3.20
C LYS A 24 -7.09 0.29 2.17
N PHE A 25 -7.35 0.04 0.89
CA PHE A 25 -6.91 0.79 -0.27
C PHE A 25 -8.04 0.83 -1.32
N ASP A 26 -8.06 1.85 -2.16
CA ASP A 26 -9.00 2.00 -3.27
C ASP A 26 -8.77 0.92 -4.34
N SER A 27 -7.50 0.68 -4.66
CA SER A 27 -7.05 -0.38 -5.56
C SER A 27 -5.65 -0.89 -5.21
N VAL A 28 -5.31 -2.05 -5.77
CA VAL A 28 -4.01 -2.71 -5.61
C VAL A 28 -3.56 -3.19 -6.99
N GLU A 29 -2.33 -2.85 -7.37
CA GLU A 29 -1.66 -3.29 -8.59
C GLU A 29 -0.55 -4.28 -8.24
N ALA A 30 -0.62 -5.47 -8.83
CA ALA A 30 0.41 -6.50 -8.71
C ALA A 30 1.63 -6.13 -9.56
N THR A 31 2.82 -6.48 -9.07
CA THR A 31 4.09 -6.15 -9.74
C THR A 31 4.84 -7.41 -10.12
N GLU A 32 5.89 -7.28 -10.94
CA GLU A 32 6.74 -8.42 -11.32
C GLU A 32 7.43 -9.08 -10.12
N ASN A 33 7.60 -8.35 -9.01
CA ASN A 33 8.02 -8.91 -7.74
C ASN A 33 6.79 -9.19 -6.87
N GLU A 34 6.41 -10.46 -6.73
CA GLU A 34 5.21 -10.90 -5.99
C GLU A 34 5.20 -10.46 -4.52
N ARG A 35 6.36 -10.12 -3.93
CA ARG A 35 6.44 -9.57 -2.58
C ARG A 35 5.78 -8.19 -2.49
N TYR A 36 5.87 -7.38 -3.54
CA TYR A 36 5.45 -5.99 -3.49
C TYR A 36 4.27 -5.72 -4.41
N ASN A 37 3.28 -5.02 -3.88
CA ASN A 37 2.20 -4.43 -4.66
C ASN A 37 2.27 -2.91 -4.59
N ILE A 38 1.76 -2.24 -5.62
CA ILE A 38 1.46 -0.81 -5.55
C ILE A 38 0.02 -0.67 -5.04
N VAL A 39 -0.17 0.13 -4.00
CA VAL A 39 -1.49 0.38 -3.41
C VAL A 39 -1.88 1.82 -3.61
N TYR A 40 -3.16 2.05 -3.90
CA TYR A 40 -3.69 3.37 -4.23
C TYR A 40 -4.71 3.81 -3.20
N ASN A 41 -4.65 5.08 -2.82
CA ASN A 41 -5.64 5.72 -1.97
C ASN A 41 -5.70 7.22 -2.30
N ASP A 42 -6.90 7.75 -2.55
CA ASP A 42 -7.13 9.18 -2.81
C ASP A 42 -6.25 9.74 -3.95
N GLY A 43 -6.13 8.98 -5.04
CA GLY A 43 -5.35 9.38 -6.23
C GLY A 43 -3.83 9.36 -6.06
N LYS A 44 -3.32 8.98 -4.88
CA LYS A 44 -1.90 8.76 -4.62
C LYS A 44 -1.60 7.28 -4.49
N CYS A 45 -0.32 6.91 -4.62
CA CYS A 45 0.13 5.53 -4.50
C CYS A 45 1.33 5.37 -3.55
N GLY A 46 1.52 4.13 -3.08
CA GLY A 46 2.61 3.69 -2.23
C GLY A 46 2.95 2.22 -2.46
N ILE A 47 4.04 1.73 -1.86
CA ILE A 47 4.51 0.36 -1.98
C ILE A 47 4.09 -0.43 -0.74
N TYR A 48 3.52 -1.61 -0.96
CA TYR A 48 3.05 -2.51 0.07
C TYR A 48 3.80 -3.84 0.01
N ASP A 49 4.30 -4.31 1.16
CA ASP A 49 4.90 -5.64 1.29
C ASP A 49 3.82 -6.66 1.67
N ASN A 50 3.53 -7.56 0.74
CA ASN A 50 2.54 -8.63 0.90
C ASN A 50 2.94 -9.66 1.95
N ASN A 51 4.24 -9.88 2.17
CA ASN A 51 4.75 -10.85 3.14
C ASN A 51 4.68 -10.27 4.57
N ALA A 52 5.03 -9.00 4.71
CA ALA A 52 4.99 -8.30 6.00
C ALA A 52 3.61 -7.70 6.34
N ASP A 53 2.64 -7.77 5.41
CA ASP A 53 1.31 -7.16 5.50
C ASP A 53 1.36 -5.68 5.92
N SER A 54 2.31 -4.92 5.37
CA SER A 54 2.58 -3.54 5.78
C SER A 54 3.00 -2.63 4.63
N LEU A 55 2.74 -1.33 4.80
CA LEU A 55 3.24 -0.30 3.89
C LEU A 55 4.75 -0.18 4.06
N VAL A 56 5.47 -0.25 2.93
CA VAL A 56 6.90 0.07 2.86
C VAL A 56 7.09 1.58 2.72
N THR A 57 6.21 2.23 1.96
CA THR A 57 6.24 3.68 1.75
C THR A 57 4.91 4.32 2.14
N LEU A 58 4.95 5.63 2.43
CA LEU A 58 3.72 6.41 2.54
C LEU A 58 3.02 6.47 1.18
N ILE A 59 1.68 6.56 1.20
CA ILE A 59 0.88 6.78 -0.01
C ILE A 59 0.96 8.27 -0.37
N LYS A 60 1.97 8.64 -1.17
CA LYS A 60 2.26 10.06 -1.51
C LYS A 60 2.62 10.28 -2.98
N TYR A 61 2.97 9.23 -3.72
CA TYR A 61 3.44 9.35 -5.09
C TYR A 61 2.27 9.54 -6.06
N ASP A 62 2.50 10.33 -7.10
CA ASP A 62 1.57 10.46 -8.22
C ASP A 62 1.58 9.19 -9.09
N ALA A 63 2.78 8.63 -9.28
CA ALA A 63 2.98 7.38 -9.98
C ALA A 63 4.14 6.58 -9.36
N LEU A 64 4.02 5.26 -9.40
CA LEU A 64 5.07 4.30 -9.07
C LEU A 64 5.12 3.25 -10.18
N LYS A 65 6.32 2.81 -10.53
CA LYS A 65 6.52 1.72 -11.48
C LYS A 65 7.68 0.85 -11.05
N TYR A 66 7.46 -0.46 -11.04
CA TYR A 66 8.53 -1.43 -10.86
C TYR A 66 9.59 -1.26 -11.96
N SER A 67 10.87 -1.25 -11.57
CA SER A 67 11.98 -1.17 -12.52
C SER A 67 12.71 -2.51 -12.59
N GLN A 68 13.36 -2.90 -11.50
CA GLN A 68 14.18 -4.12 -11.46
C GLN A 68 14.47 -4.56 -10.03
N CYS A 69 14.86 -5.82 -9.89
CA CYS A 69 15.47 -6.36 -8.69
C CYS A 69 16.96 -6.61 -8.95
N VAL A 70 17.83 -6.04 -8.11
CA VAL A 70 19.29 -6.18 -8.21
C VAL A 70 19.77 -6.98 -7.00
N ILE A 71 20.53 -8.04 -7.26
CA ILE A 71 21.20 -8.79 -6.20
C ILE A 71 22.70 -8.53 -6.33
N LYS A 72 23.30 -7.89 -5.33
CA LYS A 72 24.74 -7.61 -5.28
C LYS A 72 25.28 -7.88 -3.89
N ASP A 73 26.37 -8.65 -3.81
CA ASP A 73 27.02 -9.00 -2.53
C ASP A 73 26.04 -9.63 -1.51
N SER A 74 25.09 -10.44 -2.00
CA SER A 74 23.98 -11.05 -1.24
C SER A 74 22.92 -10.08 -0.72
N ILE A 75 22.98 -8.80 -1.10
CA ILE A 75 21.95 -7.80 -0.81
C ILE A 75 20.99 -7.75 -1.98
N GLU A 76 19.72 -8.03 -1.72
CA GLU A 76 18.62 -7.84 -2.66
C GLU A 76 18.09 -6.41 -2.55
N ILE A 77 18.03 -5.69 -3.67
CA ILE A 77 17.50 -4.32 -3.75
C ILE A 77 16.45 -4.28 -4.85
N THR A 78 15.25 -3.85 -4.50
CA THR A 78 14.18 -3.60 -5.48
C THR A 78 14.13 -2.12 -5.82
N VAL A 79 14.19 -1.78 -7.11
CA VAL A 79 14.23 -0.40 -7.59
C VAL A 79 12.91 -0.07 -8.29
N TRP A 80 12.42 1.14 -8.02
CA TRP A 80 11.17 1.68 -8.53
C TRP A 80 11.41 3.06 -9.11
N VAL A 81 10.74 3.37 -10.21
CA VAL A 81 10.62 4.74 -10.71
C VAL A 81 9.41 5.37 -10.03
N CYS A 82 9.55 6.61 -9.54
CA CYS A 82 8.46 7.34 -8.90
C CYS A 82 8.26 8.72 -9.54
N GLU A 83 7.03 9.23 -9.41
CA GLU A 83 6.69 10.62 -9.66
C GLU A 83 6.11 11.24 -8.38
N LEU A 84 6.60 12.42 -8.00
CA LEU A 84 6.16 13.18 -6.84
C LEU A 84 6.09 14.66 -7.20
N ASP A 85 4.88 15.22 -7.20
CA ASP A 85 4.61 16.63 -7.49
C ASP A 85 5.18 17.05 -8.86
N SER A 86 4.97 16.21 -9.88
CA SER A 86 5.50 16.34 -11.25
C SER A 86 7.01 16.19 -11.40
N LEU A 87 7.74 15.81 -10.35
CA LEU A 87 9.16 15.48 -10.40
C LEU A 87 9.34 13.96 -10.50
N SER A 88 10.30 13.51 -11.31
CA SER A 88 10.65 12.09 -11.40
C SER A 88 11.72 11.71 -10.37
N GLY A 89 11.72 10.46 -9.93
CA GLY A 89 12.67 9.97 -8.95
C GLY A 89 12.84 8.46 -8.97
N LEU A 90 13.60 7.99 -7.98
CA LEU A 90 13.82 6.58 -7.70
C LEU A 90 13.54 6.29 -6.24
N VAL A 91 12.88 5.14 -6.00
CA VAL A 91 12.78 4.52 -4.69
C VAL A 91 13.51 3.18 -4.76
N SER A 92 14.45 2.95 -3.85
CA SER A 92 15.14 1.66 -3.71
C SER A 92 14.81 1.07 -2.35
N ILE A 93 14.48 -0.22 -2.30
CA ILE A 93 14.09 -0.94 -1.07
C ILE A 93 15.03 -2.12 -0.88
N ALA A 94 15.67 -2.19 0.30
CA ALA A 94 16.44 -3.35 0.71
C ALA A 94 15.51 -4.52 1.06
N GLY A 95 15.72 -5.68 0.43
CA GLY A 95 14.88 -6.86 0.61
C GLY A 95 14.92 -7.44 2.02
N GLU A 96 16.02 -7.27 2.77
CA GLU A 96 16.14 -7.88 4.10
C GLU A 96 15.21 -7.26 5.16
N ASN A 97 14.97 -5.94 5.09
CA ASN A 97 14.35 -5.18 6.17
C ASN A 97 13.40 -4.07 5.70
N ASN A 98 13.16 -3.95 4.39
CA ASN A 98 12.37 -2.88 3.77
C ASN A 98 12.93 -1.45 4.00
N GLU A 99 14.20 -1.30 4.40
CA GLU A 99 14.81 0.03 4.44
C GLU A 99 14.81 0.65 3.04
N MET A 100 14.34 1.90 2.96
CA MET A 100 14.18 2.59 1.68
C MET A 100 15.13 3.78 1.54
N LEU A 101 15.55 4.01 0.31
CA LEU A 101 16.20 5.24 -0.13
C LEU A 101 15.34 5.88 -1.23
N GLU A 102 15.07 7.17 -1.08
CA GLU A 102 14.33 7.97 -2.05
C GLU A 102 15.21 9.09 -2.59
N ILE A 103 15.21 9.27 -3.91
CA ILE A 103 15.88 10.37 -4.59
C ILE A 103 14.90 10.96 -5.60
N ILE A 104 14.63 12.26 -5.49
CA ILE A 104 13.80 13.02 -6.44
C ILE A 104 14.70 13.94 -7.27
N PHE A 105 14.50 13.95 -8.59
CA PHE A 105 15.25 14.78 -9.52
C PHE A 105 14.47 16.07 -9.83
N PRO A 106 15.13 17.25 -9.81
CA PRO A 106 14.51 18.54 -10.09
C PRO A 106 14.23 18.77 -11.58
#